data_AF-F2X038-F1
#
_entry.id   AF-F2X038-F1
#
_cell.length_a   1.000
_cell.length_b   1.000
_cell.length_c   1.000
_cell.angle_alpha   90.00
_cell.angle_beta   90.00
_cell.angle_gamma   90.00
#
_symmetry.space_group_name_H-M   'P 1'
#
loop_
_entity.id
_entity.type
_entity.pdbx_description
1 polymer ?
#
loop_
_entity_poly.entity_id
_entity_poly.type
_entity_poly.pdbx_seq_one_letter_code
_entity_poly.pdbx_strand_id
1 'polypeptide(L)'
;KFAEKKRKLSTGDELTTGVLKVVKVYLAVKRRIQPGDKMAGPHGNKGVVSNILPVEDMPHDANGVPVDVVLNPLGVPSRMNVGHILETHLGLAAKGLGEQIDKMLKQQRTIAELREFLHKIYNK
;
A
#
# COMPACT_ATOMS: atom_id res chain seq x y z
N LYS A 1 -27.32 23.97 -22.44
CA LYS A 1 -26.11 23.21 -22.06
C LYS A 1 -24.86 23.50 -22.92
N PHE A 2 -24.80 23.19 -24.22
CA PHE A 2 -23.59 23.42 -25.02
C PHE A 2 -23.31 24.92 -25.28
N ALA A 3 -24.36 25.69 -25.60
CA ALA A 3 -24.28 27.14 -25.78
C ALA A 3 -23.81 27.88 -24.50
N GLU A 4 -24.22 27.41 -23.32
CA GLU A 4 -23.80 28.00 -22.04
C GLU A 4 -22.33 27.73 -21.72
N LYS A 5 -21.81 26.52 -22.02
CA LYS A 5 -20.38 26.23 -21.88
C LYS A 5 -19.53 27.10 -22.80
N LYS A 6 -19.99 27.33 -24.04
CA LYS A 6 -19.34 28.23 -25.00
C LYS A 6 -19.30 29.66 -24.47
N ARG A 7 -20.43 30.17 -23.96
CA ARG A 7 -20.49 31.51 -23.35
C ARG A 7 -19.52 31.66 -22.17
N LYS A 8 -19.46 30.67 -21.27
CA LYS A 8 -18.55 30.70 -20.11
C LYS A 8 -17.06 30.67 -20.50
N LEU A 9 -16.70 30.00 -21.60
CA LEU A 9 -15.31 29.95 -22.07
C LEU A 9 -14.90 31.24 -22.82
N SER A 10 -15.85 31.91 -23.47
CA SER A 10 -15.60 33.16 -24.19
C SER A 10 -15.58 34.41 -23.30
N THR A 11 -16.28 34.37 -22.16
CA THR A 11 -16.17 35.43 -21.15
C THR A 11 -14.80 35.34 -20.48
N GLY A 12 -14.08 36.45 -20.37
CA GLY A 12 -12.80 36.50 -19.65
C GLY A 12 -12.97 36.18 -18.16
N ASP A 13 -11.95 35.57 -17.56
CA ASP A 13 -11.93 35.32 -16.12
C ASP A 13 -11.74 36.64 -15.35
N GLU A 14 -12.39 36.75 -14.18
CA GLU A 14 -12.14 37.86 -13.26
C GLU A 14 -10.72 37.74 -12.70
N LEU A 15 -9.87 38.73 -13.03
CA LEU A 15 -8.51 38.86 -12.52
C LEU A 15 -8.48 39.84 -11.35
N THR A 16 -7.53 39.65 -10.44
CA THR A 16 -7.27 40.60 -9.36
C THR A 16 -6.81 41.95 -9.91
N THR A 17 -7.15 43.04 -9.21
CA THR A 17 -6.82 44.40 -9.64
C THR A 17 -5.32 44.56 -9.86
N GLY A 18 -4.92 45.04 -11.04
CA GLY A 18 -3.52 45.19 -11.44
C GLY A 18 -2.90 43.99 -12.18
N VAL A 19 -3.62 42.86 -12.33
CA VAL A 19 -3.16 41.68 -13.08
C VAL A 19 -3.75 41.65 -14.48
N LEU A 20 -2.89 41.60 -15.50
CA LEU A 20 -3.30 41.59 -16.92
C LEU A 20 -3.52 40.18 -17.49
N LYS A 21 -2.75 39.19 -17.02
CA LYS A 21 -2.84 37.78 -17.48
C LYS A 21 -2.28 36.85 -16.41
N VAL A 22 -2.90 35.69 -16.23
CA VAL A 22 -2.40 34.61 -15.36
C VAL A 22 -2.07 33.39 -16.21
N VAL A 23 -0.89 32.82 -16.00
CA VAL A 23 -0.47 31.56 -16.62
C VAL A 23 -0.33 30.52 -15.51
N LYS A 24 -1.13 29.44 -15.57
CA LYS A 24 -1.06 28.32 -14.63
C LYS A 24 -0.28 27.18 -15.28
N VAL A 25 0.87 26.84 -14.71
CA VAL A 25 1.66 25.66 -15.12
C VAL A 25 1.44 24.55 -14.10
N TYR A 26 1.00 23.39 -14.57
CA TYR A 26 0.81 22.20 -13.74
C TYR A 26 2.02 21.29 -13.90
N LEU A 27 2.76 21.06 -12.81
CA LEU A 27 3.88 20.13 -12.77
C LEU A 27 3.49 18.88 -11.97
N ALA A 28 3.59 17.72 -12.58
CA ALA A 28 3.45 16.45 -11.89
C ALA A 28 4.84 15.92 -11.48
N VAL A 29 5.02 15.60 -10.20
CA VAL A 29 6.27 15.06 -9.66
C VAL A 29 5.95 13.78 -8.88
N LYS A 30 6.69 12.71 -9.15
CA LYS A 30 6.62 11.46 -8.36
C LYS A 30 7.62 11.52 -7.22
N ARG A 31 7.15 11.61 -5.98
CA ARG A 31 7.99 11.57 -4.77
C ARG A 31 8.25 10.13 -4.37
N ARG A 32 9.49 9.84 -3.97
CA ARG A 32 9.91 8.54 -3.40
C ARG A 32 9.93 8.64 -1.87
N ILE A 33 9.84 7.49 -1.20
CA ILE A 33 9.95 7.39 0.25
C ILE A 33 11.36 7.76 0.71
N GLN A 34 11.47 8.50 1.80
CA GLN A 34 12.73 8.98 2.37
C GLN A 34 12.72 8.88 3.90
N PRO A 35 13.90 8.77 4.53
CA PRO A 35 14.02 8.95 5.97
C PRO A 35 13.37 10.27 6.41
N GLY A 36 12.58 10.23 7.48
CA GLY A 36 11.77 11.37 7.93
C GLY A 36 10.34 11.39 7.40
N ASP A 37 9.98 10.54 6.44
CA ASP A 37 8.58 10.40 6.03
C ASP A 37 7.73 9.76 7.14
N LYS A 38 6.52 10.28 7.33
CA LYS A 38 5.59 9.79 8.34
C LYS A 38 4.69 8.69 7.76
N MET A 39 4.66 7.55 8.42
CA MET A 39 3.83 6.40 8.07
C MET A 39 2.84 6.10 9.19
N ALA A 40 1.68 5.58 8.82
CA ALA A 40 0.66 5.16 9.78
C ALA A 40 0.01 3.87 9.31
N GLY A 41 -0.23 2.95 10.24
CA GLY A 41 -1.04 1.76 10.01
C GLY A 41 -2.50 1.96 10.39
N PRO A 42 -3.38 1.04 9.96
CA PRO A 42 -4.83 1.13 10.17
C PRO A 42 -5.23 1.02 11.65
N HIS A 43 -4.40 0.38 12.47
CA HIS A 43 -4.61 0.22 13.92
C HIS A 43 -4.11 1.41 14.76
N GLY A 44 -3.90 2.58 14.15
CA GLY A 44 -3.49 3.79 14.85
C GLY A 44 -2.02 3.82 15.29
N ASN A 45 -1.23 2.83 14.89
CA ASN A 45 0.23 2.88 14.98
C ASN A 45 0.77 3.94 14.01
N LYS A 46 1.53 4.89 14.53
CA LYS A 46 2.13 5.99 13.76
C LYS A 46 3.62 5.98 14.02
N GLY A 47 4.42 6.16 12.96
CA GLY A 47 5.87 6.20 13.03
C GLY A 47 6.44 7.14 11.98
N VAL A 48 7.72 7.44 12.13
CA VAL A 48 8.52 8.14 11.13
C VAL A 48 9.57 7.15 10.64
N VAL A 49 9.83 7.10 9.34
CA VAL A 49 10.86 6.24 8.75
C VAL A 49 12.22 6.68 9.29
N SER A 50 12.88 5.79 10.03
CA SER A 50 14.19 6.08 10.64
C SER A 50 15.30 6.04 9.59
N ASN A 51 15.53 4.87 9.00
CA ASN A 51 16.57 4.60 8.01
C ASN A 51 16.03 3.63 6.94
N ILE A 52 16.62 3.65 5.75
CA ILE A 52 16.37 2.67 4.68
C ILE A 52 17.64 1.81 4.59
N LEU A 53 17.52 0.53 4.93
CA LEU A 53 18.64 -0.41 4.93
C LEU A 53 18.75 -1.16 3.59
N PRO A 54 19.96 -1.56 3.19
CA PRO A 54 20.15 -2.57 2.14
C PRO A 54 19.47 -3.90 2.50
N VAL A 55 19.18 -4.72 1.48
CA VAL A 55 18.41 -5.96 1.65
C VAL A 55 19.20 -7.01 2.43
N GLU A 56 20.52 -7.00 2.28
CA GLU A 56 21.47 -7.89 2.94
C GLU A 56 21.61 -7.67 4.46
N ASP A 57 21.28 -6.47 4.94
CA ASP A 57 21.35 -6.12 6.37
C ASP A 57 20.03 -6.42 7.10
N MET A 58 18.97 -6.77 6.37
CA MET A 58 17.65 -7.03 6.94
C MET A 58 17.60 -8.44 7.57
N PRO A 59 16.79 -8.65 8.62
CA PRO A 59 16.52 -9.99 9.11
C PRO A 59 15.86 -10.86 8.03
N HIS A 60 16.29 -12.12 7.92
CA HIS A 60 15.76 -13.09 6.96
C HIS A 60 15.14 -14.31 7.65
N ASP A 61 14.20 -14.95 6.98
CA ASP A 61 13.66 -16.24 7.41
C ASP A 61 14.55 -17.44 7.02
N ALA A 62 14.14 -18.65 7.39
CA ALA A 62 14.87 -19.88 7.08
C ALA A 62 14.98 -20.18 5.56
N ASN A 63 14.15 -19.54 4.74
CA ASN A 63 14.17 -19.65 3.29
C ASN A 63 14.96 -18.50 2.63
N GLY A 64 15.56 -17.61 3.42
CA GLY A 64 16.34 -16.46 2.95
C GLY A 64 15.49 -15.25 2.56
N VAL A 65 14.19 -15.23 2.86
CA VAL A 65 13.30 -14.12 2.52
C VAL A 65 13.51 -12.97 3.53
N PRO A 66 13.97 -11.77 3.08
CA PRO A 66 14.10 -10.61 3.95
C PRO A 66 12.75 -10.08 4.42
N VAL A 67 12.74 -9.47 5.60
CA VAL A 67 11.61 -8.68 6.10
C VAL A 67 11.63 -7.29 5.46
N ASP A 68 10.48 -6.75 5.06
CA ASP A 68 10.40 -5.39 4.47
C ASP A 68 10.42 -4.27 5.51
N VAL A 69 9.80 -4.47 6.67
CA VAL A 69 9.65 -3.45 7.73
C VAL A 69 9.82 -4.08 9.11
N VAL A 70 10.66 -3.46 9.95
CA VAL A 70 10.84 -3.85 11.36
C VAL A 70 10.10 -2.87 12.26
N LEU A 71 9.26 -3.40 13.16
CA LEU A 71 8.45 -2.61 14.10
C LEU A 71 8.83 -2.92 15.54
N ASN A 72 8.72 -1.92 16.42
CA ASN A 72 8.99 -2.09 17.84
C ASN A 72 7.79 -2.77 18.55
N PRO A 73 7.98 -3.92 19.23
CA PRO A 73 6.88 -4.62 19.91
C PRO A 73 6.35 -3.89 21.14
N LEU A 74 7.15 -3.02 21.78
CA LEU A 74 6.77 -2.34 23.04
C LEU A 74 5.52 -1.45 22.90
N GLY A 75 5.25 -0.95 21.70
CA GLY A 75 4.09 -0.11 21.43
C GLY A 75 2.75 -0.86 21.48
N VAL A 76 2.76 -2.19 21.32
CA VAL A 76 1.53 -2.98 21.24
C VAL A 76 0.89 -3.22 22.61
N PRO A 77 1.62 -3.72 23.64
CA PRO A 77 1.06 -3.88 24.98
C PRO A 77 0.65 -2.55 25.60
N SER A 78 1.48 -1.50 25.45
CA SER A 78 1.23 -0.19 26.05
C SER A 78 -0.05 0.48 25.54
N ARG A 79 -0.40 0.28 24.26
CA ARG A 79 -1.58 0.88 23.64
C ARG A 79 -2.75 -0.09 23.52
N MET A 80 -2.58 -1.34 23.97
CA MET A 80 -3.56 -2.42 23.86
C MET A 80 -4.09 -2.64 22.44
N ASN A 81 -3.25 -2.38 21.41
CA ASN A 81 -3.62 -2.51 20.00
C ASN A 81 -3.40 -3.94 19.48
N VAL A 82 -4.06 -4.92 20.10
CA VAL A 82 -3.90 -6.36 19.78
C VAL A 82 -4.30 -6.69 18.33
N GLY A 83 -5.21 -5.90 17.75
CA GLY A 83 -5.65 -6.08 16.36
C GLY A 83 -4.52 -6.10 15.34
N HIS A 84 -3.46 -5.32 15.55
CA HIS A 84 -2.27 -5.32 14.68
C HIS A 84 -1.56 -6.68 14.66
N ILE A 85 -1.51 -7.37 15.80
CA ILE A 85 -0.92 -8.71 15.89
C ILE A 85 -1.81 -9.70 15.15
N LEU A 86 -3.13 -9.65 15.38
CA LEU A 86 -4.08 -10.54 14.71
C LEU A 86 -4.09 -10.35 13.19
N GLU A 87 -4.04 -9.10 12.72
CA GLU A 87 -3.90 -8.75 11.30
C GLU A 87 -2.62 -9.35 10.71
N THR A 88 -1.48 -9.22 11.42
CA THR A 88 -0.21 -9.78 10.96
C THR A 88 -0.26 -11.30 10.84
N HIS A 89 -0.88 -12.00 11.80
CA HIS A 89 -1.03 -13.46 11.75
C HIS A 89 -1.95 -13.91 10.60
N LEU A 90 -3.09 -13.24 10.42
CA LEU A 90 -4.01 -13.53 9.32
C LEU A 90 -3.36 -13.22 7.96
N GLY A 91 -2.62 -12.13 7.86
CA GLY A 91 -1.85 -11.76 6.68
C GLY A 91 -0.79 -12.80 6.32
N LEU A 92 -0.08 -13.34 7.31
CA LEU A 92 0.91 -14.40 7.09
C LEU A 92 0.25 -15.70 6.62
N ALA A 93 -0.88 -16.09 7.22
CA ALA A 93 -1.66 -17.24 6.77
C ALA A 93 -2.15 -17.08 5.33
N ALA A 94 -2.69 -15.90 4.99
CA ALA A 94 -3.15 -15.59 3.63
C ALA A 94 -2.00 -15.59 2.61
N LYS A 95 -0.83 -15.04 2.97
CA LYS A 95 0.38 -15.09 2.14
C LYS A 95 0.80 -16.54 1.86
N GLY A 96 0.84 -17.38 2.90
CA GLY A 96 1.18 -18.80 2.75
C GLY A 96 0.21 -19.57 1.86
N LEU A 97 -1.10 -19.31 1.97
CA LEU A 97 -2.11 -19.88 1.05
C LEU A 97 -1.88 -19.40 -0.39
N GLY A 98 -1.57 -18.12 -0.58
CA GLY A 98 -1.23 -17.55 -1.88
C GLY A 98 0.00 -18.21 -2.52
N GLU A 99 1.06 -18.44 -1.75
CA GLU A 99 2.27 -19.14 -2.21
C GLU A 99 1.98 -20.60 -2.59
N GLN A 100 1.09 -21.28 -1.88
CA GLN A 100 0.65 -22.63 -2.24
C GLN A 100 -0.09 -22.63 -3.58
N ILE A 101 -1.01 -21.68 -3.80
CA ILE A 101 -1.73 -21.53 -5.07
C ILE A 101 -0.75 -21.24 -6.21
N ASP A 102 0.17 -20.29 -6.03
CA ASP A 102 1.20 -19.94 -7.02
C ASP A 102 2.05 -21.17 -7.39
N LYS A 103 2.43 -21.98 -6.40
CA LYS A 103 3.15 -23.24 -6.63
C LYS A 103 2.33 -24.24 -7.44
N MET A 104 1.03 -24.39 -7.15
CA MET A 104 0.14 -25.27 -7.92
C MET A 104 0.01 -24.82 -9.38
N LEU A 105 -0.09 -23.51 -9.61
CA LEU A 105 -0.16 -22.92 -10.96
C LEU A 105 1.14 -23.11 -11.74
N LYS A 106 2.29 -22.86 -11.10
CA LYS A 106 3.62 -23.08 -11.71
C LYS A 106 3.87 -24.54 -12.07
N GLN A 107 3.31 -25.47 -11.28
CA GLN A 107 3.36 -26.90 -11.54
C GLN A 107 2.35 -27.38 -12.59
N GLN A 108 1.52 -26.48 -13.14
CA GLN A 108 0.46 -26.80 -14.12
C GLN A 108 -0.47 -27.93 -13.66
N ARG A 109 -0.83 -27.92 -12.38
CA ARG A 109 -1.75 -28.93 -11.82
C ARG A 109 -3.13 -28.86 -12.46
N THR A 110 -3.87 -29.97 -12.34
CA THR A 110 -5.21 -30.07 -12.92
C THR A 110 -6.17 -29.06 -12.30
N ILE A 111 -7.14 -28.61 -13.10
CA ILE A 111 -8.18 -27.68 -12.66
C ILE A 111 -9.02 -28.28 -11.52
N ALA A 112 -9.19 -29.61 -11.51
CA ALA A 112 -9.91 -30.32 -10.47
C ALA A 112 -9.25 -30.16 -9.10
N GLU A 113 -7.93 -30.39 -9.00
CA GLU A 113 -7.16 -30.20 -7.76
C GLU A 113 -7.20 -28.75 -7.27
N LEU A 114 -7.07 -27.79 -8.19
CA LEU A 114 -7.13 -26.37 -7.82
C LEU A 114 -8.51 -25.99 -7.29
N ARG A 115 -9.58 -26.46 -7.93
CA ARG A 115 -10.96 -26.19 -7.50
C ARG A 115 -11.26 -26.82 -6.14
N GLU A 116 -10.77 -28.04 -5.90
CA GLU A 116 -10.91 -28.71 -4.61
C GLU A 116 -10.17 -27.93 -3.51
N PHE A 117 -8.93 -27.51 -3.79
CA PHE A 117 -8.14 -26.71 -2.86
C PHE A 117 -8.81 -25.37 -2.52
N LEU A 118 -9.31 -24.66 -3.52
CA LEU A 118 -10.06 -23.41 -3.31
C LEU A 118 -11.34 -23.63 -2.50
N HIS A 119 -12.08 -24.71 -2.79
CA HIS A 119 -13.27 -25.05 -2.00
C HIS A 119 -12.91 -25.32 -0.53
N LYS A 120 -11.76 -25.98 -0.27
CA LYS A 120 -11.29 -26.22 1.10
C LYS A 120 -10.92 -24.92 1.82
N ILE A 121 -10.35 -23.92 1.13
CA ILE A 121 -9.96 -22.66 1.76
C ILE A 121 -11.18 -21.77 2.08
N TYR A 122 -12.13 -21.69 1.15
CA TYR A 122 -13.24 -20.74 1.29
C TYR A 122 -14.42 -21.27 2.10
N ASN A 123 -14.67 -22.59 2.07
CA ASN A 123 -15.91 -23.18 2.59
C ASN A 123 -15.72 -24.19 3.73
N LYS A 124 -14.47 -24.53 4.08
CA LYS A 124 -14.16 -25.42 5.21
C LYS A 124 -13.23 -24.73 6.18
#